data_AF-A0A2I0NV37-F1
#
_entry.id   AF-A0A2I0NV37-F1
#
_cell.length_a   1.000
_cell.length_b   1.000
_cell.length_c   1.000
_cell.angle_alpha   90.00
_cell.angle_beta   90.00
_cell.angle_gamma   90.00
#
_symmetry.space_group_name_H-M   'P 1'
#
loop_
_entity.id
_entity.type
_entity.pdbx_description
1 polymer ?
#
loop_
_entity_poly.entity_id
_entity_poly.type
_entity_poly.pdbx_seq_one_letter_code
_entity_poly.pdbx_strand_id
1 'polypeptide(L)'
;MADFITIAVVSLYFLAMLGIGFWASKKIKNTQDYLNAGQSLGFWMFVLLMIGTVCSGMSLLGVSGLGYKLGWPTMWEQIFVPLSIAFCIIFFGVKLHNVAKTTGYVTVQDYLAHRYESPTALRTLAAIAGIIVSLIYLVGQYTAIAIVLMWLFQIPLWLALLIATVVTMVYTAIGGLYAVAWAATIQSIILIVGVLIMAPIIIFYAGGFTHVNEFIATVNPNLVMPWMPTGAFAIPYIFSFAILLMVGLACAPHVINNVLAIKDVKYFKWAPLIAFLIYLSTMVLLKFTGFAGLTMVKEGVFSLPSVPNAGDFVILYGIQYALPTITLWAVFAVIVLAAVMSTTDRLMLTIGAM
;
A
#
# COMPACT_ATOMS: atom_id res chain seq x y z
N MET A 1 -6.96 24.40 -12.36
CA MET A 1 -8.28 24.03 -11.80
C MET A 1 -8.66 22.69 -12.40
N ALA A 2 -9.10 21.74 -11.59
CA ALA A 2 -9.57 20.44 -12.08
C ALA A 2 -10.74 20.67 -13.05
N ASP A 3 -10.68 20.07 -14.24
CA ASP A 3 -11.79 20.13 -15.18
C ASP A 3 -12.98 19.31 -14.67
N PHE A 4 -14.16 19.53 -15.25
CA PHE A 4 -15.37 18.82 -14.88
C PHE A 4 -15.18 17.29 -14.94
N ILE A 5 -14.40 16.81 -15.90
CA ILE A 5 -14.11 15.39 -16.10
C ILE A 5 -13.31 14.82 -14.93
N THR A 6 -12.30 15.55 -14.44
CA THR A 6 -11.49 15.15 -13.28
C THR A 6 -12.36 14.99 -12.04
N ILE A 7 -13.22 15.97 -11.77
CA ILE A 7 -14.16 15.92 -10.65
C ILE A 7 -15.09 14.71 -10.82
N ALA A 8 -15.65 14.52 -12.02
CA ALA A 8 -16.56 13.41 -12.29
C ALA A 8 -15.90 12.03 -12.09
N VAL A 9 -14.67 11.83 -12.56
CA VAL A 9 -13.93 10.56 -12.42
C VAL A 9 -13.63 10.25 -10.94
N VAL A 10 -13.13 11.24 -10.19
CA VAL A 10 -12.80 11.07 -8.78
C VAL A 10 -14.07 10.87 -7.94
N SER A 11 -15.13 11.66 -8.20
CA SER A 11 -16.43 11.48 -7.54
C SER A 11 -17.05 10.11 -7.85
N LEU A 12 -16.98 9.65 -9.11
CA LEU A 12 -17.47 8.33 -9.50
C LEU A 12 -16.73 7.21 -8.76
N TYR A 13 -15.40 7.31 -8.64
CA TYR A 13 -14.60 6.37 -7.85
C TYR A 13 -15.04 6.35 -6.38
N PHE A 14 -15.18 7.49 -5.73
CA PHE A 14 -15.64 7.55 -4.33
C PHE A 14 -17.06 7.01 -4.16
N LEU A 15 -17.99 7.36 -5.06
CA LEU A 15 -19.35 6.83 -5.06
C LEU A 15 -19.39 5.32 -5.27
N ALA A 16 -18.52 4.79 -6.14
CA ALA A 16 -18.37 3.35 -6.32
C ALA A 16 -17.90 2.67 -5.04
N MET A 17 -16.88 3.23 -4.36
CA MET A 17 -16.39 2.69 -3.09
C MET A 17 -17.45 2.73 -1.99
N LEU A 18 -18.18 3.85 -1.86
CA LEU A 18 -19.32 3.97 -0.95
C LEU A 18 -20.42 2.94 -1.26
N GLY A 19 -20.75 2.76 -2.54
CA GLY A 19 -21.74 1.80 -3.01
C GLY A 19 -21.37 0.36 -2.69
N ILE A 20 -20.10 -0.03 -2.91
CA ILE A 20 -19.57 -1.34 -2.53
C ILE A 20 -19.63 -1.53 -1.02
N GLY A 21 -19.22 -0.50 -0.26
CA GLY A 21 -19.27 -0.49 1.20
C GLY A 21 -20.68 -0.75 1.73
N PHE A 22 -21.66 -0.02 1.22
CA PHE A 22 -23.06 -0.15 1.59
C PHE A 22 -23.70 -1.47 1.15
N TRP A 23 -23.36 -1.98 -0.03
CA TRP A 23 -23.85 -3.29 -0.48
C TRP A 23 -23.27 -4.42 0.36
N ALA A 24 -21.97 -4.35 0.66
CA ALA A 24 -21.28 -5.35 1.45
C ALA A 24 -21.69 -5.33 2.93
N SER A 25 -21.98 -4.16 3.50
CA SER A 25 -22.44 -4.05 4.89
C SER A 25 -23.76 -4.78 5.15
N LYS A 26 -24.65 -4.87 4.14
CA LYS A 26 -25.89 -5.67 4.22
C LYS A 26 -25.65 -7.17 4.43
N LYS A 27 -24.44 -7.66 4.20
CA LYS A 27 -24.08 -9.07 4.40
C LYS A 27 -23.52 -9.36 5.80
N ILE A 28 -23.29 -8.33 6.61
CA ILE A 28 -22.74 -8.47 7.96
C ILE A 28 -23.88 -8.71 8.94
N LYS A 29 -23.89 -9.87 9.58
CA LYS A 29 -24.94 -10.23 10.53
C LYS A 29 -24.45 -10.37 11.97
N ASN A 30 -23.14 -10.54 12.15
CA ASN A 30 -22.52 -10.77 13.45
C ASN A 30 -21.07 -10.24 13.49
N THR A 31 -20.45 -10.31 14.67
CA THR A 31 -19.08 -9.86 14.91
C THR A 31 -18.04 -10.62 14.08
N GLN A 32 -18.26 -11.89 13.78
CA GLN A 32 -17.35 -12.69 12.97
C GLN A 32 -17.35 -12.19 11.51
N ASP A 33 -18.52 -11.92 10.94
CA ASP A 33 -18.63 -11.29 9.61
C ASP A 33 -17.94 -9.92 9.57
N TYR A 34 -18.07 -9.14 10.66
CA TYR A 34 -17.47 -7.82 10.78
C TYR A 34 -15.94 -7.86 10.93
N LEU A 35 -15.39 -8.83 11.67
CA LEU A 35 -13.95 -8.84 12.02
C LEU A 35 -13.10 -9.73 11.12
N ASN A 36 -13.61 -10.88 10.67
CA ASN A 36 -12.88 -11.83 9.83
C ASN A 36 -13.62 -12.22 8.54
N ALA A 37 -14.61 -11.42 8.12
CA ALA A 37 -15.41 -11.66 6.91
C ALA A 37 -16.08 -13.04 6.90
N GLY A 38 -16.36 -13.62 8.07
CA GLY A 38 -16.99 -14.94 8.18
C GLY A 38 -16.14 -16.08 7.61
N GLN A 39 -14.81 -15.89 7.52
CA GLN A 39 -13.90 -16.84 6.87
C GLN A 39 -14.36 -17.21 5.44
N SER A 40 -14.88 -16.22 4.71
CA SER A 40 -15.49 -16.46 3.40
C SER A 40 -14.61 -16.08 2.21
N LEU A 41 -13.42 -15.51 2.45
CA LEU A 41 -12.59 -14.96 1.38
C LEU A 41 -12.04 -16.07 0.48
N GLY A 42 -12.42 -16.02 -0.80
CA GLY A 42 -11.86 -16.88 -1.84
C GLY A 42 -10.40 -16.55 -2.15
N PHE A 43 -9.78 -17.38 -2.98
CA PHE A 43 -8.34 -17.26 -3.32
C PHE A 43 -7.94 -15.86 -3.79
N TRP A 44 -8.57 -15.35 -4.85
CA TRP A 44 -8.20 -14.07 -5.45
C TRP A 44 -8.51 -12.87 -4.56
N MET A 45 -9.64 -12.90 -3.88
CA MET A 45 -10.02 -11.85 -2.92
C MET A 45 -9.01 -11.78 -1.78
N PHE A 46 -8.55 -12.92 -1.26
CA PHE A 46 -7.52 -12.98 -0.24
C PHE A 46 -6.17 -12.45 -0.76
N VAL A 47 -5.72 -12.92 -1.93
CA VAL A 47 -4.45 -12.46 -2.53
C VAL A 47 -4.46 -10.95 -2.76
N LEU A 48 -5.52 -10.42 -3.37
CA LEU A 48 -5.66 -8.99 -3.64
C LEU A 48 -5.81 -8.19 -2.35
N LEU A 49 -6.55 -8.69 -1.35
CA LEU A 49 -6.60 -8.06 -0.03
C LEU A 49 -5.20 -7.97 0.60
N MET A 50 -4.40 -9.04 0.56
CA MET A 50 -3.04 -9.03 1.10
C MET A 50 -2.17 -8.00 0.38
N ILE A 51 -2.25 -7.93 -0.94
CA ILE A 51 -1.51 -6.93 -1.74
C ILE A 51 -1.98 -5.53 -1.40
N GLY A 52 -3.28 -5.21 -1.45
CA GLY A 52 -3.80 -3.87 -1.17
C GLY A 52 -3.67 -3.43 0.29
N THR A 53 -3.46 -4.38 1.21
CA THR A 53 -3.18 -4.08 2.62
C THR A 53 -1.74 -3.62 2.83
N VAL A 54 -0.78 -4.15 2.06
CA VAL A 54 0.64 -3.81 2.18
C VAL A 54 1.07 -2.75 1.15
N CYS A 55 0.46 -2.77 -0.03
CA CYS A 55 0.66 -1.77 -1.06
C CYS A 55 -0.14 -0.53 -0.71
N SER A 56 0.59 0.48 -0.26
CA SER A 56 0.05 1.65 0.40
C SER A 56 0.41 2.93 -0.35
N GLY A 57 -0.04 4.09 0.13
CA GLY A 57 0.39 5.38 -0.40
C GLY A 57 1.90 5.58 -0.31
N MET A 58 2.53 5.05 0.74
CA MET A 58 3.98 5.03 0.90
C MET A 58 4.65 4.10 -0.13
N SER A 59 3.98 3.02 -0.54
CA SER A 59 4.48 2.12 -1.57
C SER A 59 4.48 2.78 -2.95
N LEU A 60 3.53 3.66 -3.26
CA LEU A 60 3.48 4.37 -4.53
C LEU A 60 4.37 5.62 -4.55
N LEU A 61 4.16 6.53 -3.61
CA LEU A 61 4.86 7.81 -3.54
C LEU A 61 6.24 7.67 -2.90
N GLY A 62 6.33 6.90 -1.81
CA GLY A 62 7.58 6.74 -1.06
C GLY A 62 8.62 5.90 -1.79
N VAL A 63 8.23 4.80 -2.43
CA VAL A 63 9.17 3.96 -3.21
C VAL A 63 9.73 4.71 -4.42
N SER A 64 8.88 5.42 -5.16
CA SER A 64 9.31 6.25 -6.29
C SER A 64 10.15 7.43 -5.81
N GLY A 65 9.76 8.07 -4.70
CA GLY A 65 10.55 9.14 -4.06
C GLY A 65 11.91 8.68 -3.53
N LEU A 66 12.00 7.48 -2.94
CA LEU A 66 13.26 6.86 -2.55
C LEU A 66 14.12 6.52 -3.77
N GLY A 67 13.49 6.03 -4.85
CA GLY A 67 14.17 5.80 -6.13
C GLY A 67 14.78 7.09 -6.69
N TYR A 68 14.01 8.17 -6.68
CA TYR A 68 14.46 9.51 -7.08
C TYR A 68 15.64 10.01 -6.25
N LYS A 69 15.65 9.78 -4.94
CA LYS A 69 16.69 10.28 -4.05
C LYS A 69 17.98 9.45 -4.06
N LEU A 70 17.84 8.12 -4.14
CA LEU A 70 18.92 7.21 -3.75
C LEU A 70 19.25 6.14 -4.79
N GLY A 71 18.44 5.92 -5.82
CA GLY A 71 18.79 4.99 -6.90
C GLY A 71 18.75 3.50 -6.48
N TRP A 72 19.61 2.72 -7.12
CA TRP A 72 19.76 1.26 -6.98
C TRP A 72 20.06 0.74 -5.56
N PRO A 73 20.76 1.45 -4.66
CA PRO A 73 20.93 1.05 -3.26
C PRO A 73 19.63 0.77 -2.49
N THR A 74 18.48 1.24 -3.00
CA THR A 74 17.16 1.00 -2.41
C THR A 74 16.41 -0.18 -3.03
N MET A 75 16.96 -0.85 -4.05
CA MET A 75 16.26 -1.88 -4.84
C MET A 75 15.93 -3.14 -4.02
N TRP A 76 16.69 -3.42 -2.96
CA TRP A 76 16.44 -4.56 -2.07
C TRP A 76 15.02 -4.55 -1.49
N GLU A 77 14.46 -3.35 -1.22
CA GLU A 77 13.14 -3.24 -0.59
C GLU A 77 12.04 -3.82 -1.51
N GLN A 78 12.28 -3.86 -2.83
CA GLN A 78 11.33 -4.38 -3.82
C GLN A 78 11.18 -5.88 -3.75
N ILE A 79 12.13 -6.56 -3.13
CA ILE A 79 12.07 -8.00 -2.86
C ILE A 79 11.50 -8.23 -1.46
N PHE A 80 12.03 -7.55 -0.44
CA PHE A 80 11.67 -7.81 0.95
C PHE A 80 10.27 -7.33 1.34
N VAL A 81 9.77 -6.24 0.74
CA VAL A 81 8.40 -5.76 0.97
C VAL A 81 7.39 -6.81 0.45
N PRO A 82 7.43 -7.30 -0.80
CA PRO A 82 6.57 -8.40 -1.23
C PRO A 82 6.79 -9.71 -0.49
N LEU A 83 8.04 -10.01 -0.12
CA LEU A 83 8.37 -11.21 0.63
C LEU A 83 7.69 -11.22 2.00
N SER A 84 7.39 -10.07 2.60
CA SER A 84 6.62 -9.98 3.85
C SER A 84 5.23 -10.64 3.75
N ILE A 85 4.54 -10.52 2.61
CA ILE A 85 3.25 -11.16 2.39
C ILE A 85 3.42 -12.67 2.35
N ALA A 86 4.39 -13.16 1.56
CA ALA A 86 4.66 -14.58 1.45
C ALA A 86 5.09 -15.17 2.81
N PHE A 87 5.98 -14.48 3.53
CA PHE A 87 6.43 -14.85 4.87
C PHE A 87 5.24 -14.93 5.84
N CYS A 88 4.37 -13.93 5.85
CA CYS A 88 3.16 -13.91 6.68
C CYS A 88 2.30 -15.17 6.45
N ILE A 89 2.01 -15.47 5.18
CA ILE A 89 1.14 -16.60 4.82
C ILE A 89 1.80 -17.94 5.16
N ILE A 90 3.09 -18.11 4.84
CA ILE A 90 3.82 -19.37 5.05
C ILE A 90 3.99 -19.67 6.54
N PHE A 91 4.43 -18.69 7.34
CA PHE A 91 4.77 -18.91 8.73
C PHE A 91 3.57 -18.83 9.67
N PHE A 92 2.63 -17.93 9.41
CA PHE A 92 1.49 -17.69 10.31
C PHE A 92 0.18 -18.24 9.77
N GLY A 93 -0.02 -18.23 8.45
CA GLY A 93 -1.31 -18.49 7.81
C GLY A 93 -1.95 -19.81 8.22
N VAL A 94 -1.28 -20.95 7.98
CA VAL A 94 -1.82 -22.29 8.26
C VAL A 94 -2.16 -22.44 9.75
N LYS A 95 -1.23 -22.06 10.62
CA LYS A 95 -1.39 -22.22 12.07
C LYS A 95 -2.53 -21.36 12.61
N LEU A 96 -2.51 -20.06 12.30
CA LEU A 96 -3.51 -19.13 12.81
C LEU A 96 -4.90 -19.42 12.27
N HIS A 97 -5.03 -19.77 10.99
CA HIS A 97 -6.31 -20.16 10.40
C HIS A 97 -6.90 -21.40 11.07
N ASN A 98 -6.10 -22.44 11.31
CA ASN A 98 -6.58 -23.66 11.95
C ASN A 98 -7.02 -23.41 13.40
N VAL A 99 -6.24 -22.63 14.16
CA VAL A 99 -6.62 -22.25 15.53
C VAL A 99 -7.91 -21.44 15.52
N ALA A 100 -8.03 -20.44 14.64
CA ALA A 100 -9.24 -19.63 14.55
C ALA A 100 -10.49 -20.45 14.19
N LYS A 101 -10.36 -21.50 13.35
CA LYS A 101 -11.46 -22.42 13.05
C LYS A 101 -11.92 -23.27 14.23
N THR A 102 -11.01 -23.68 15.11
CA THR A 102 -11.37 -24.53 16.26
C THR A 102 -11.83 -23.72 17.47
N THR A 103 -11.33 -22.50 17.64
CA THR A 103 -11.61 -21.67 18.82
C THR A 103 -12.58 -20.52 18.59
N GLY A 104 -12.85 -20.16 17.33
CA GLY A 104 -13.66 -18.99 16.98
C GLY A 104 -12.93 -17.65 17.10
N TYR A 105 -11.59 -17.64 17.18
CA TYR A 105 -10.82 -16.40 17.27
C TYR A 105 -10.90 -15.58 16.00
N VAL A 106 -11.02 -14.27 16.19
CA VAL A 106 -11.22 -13.30 15.11
C VAL A 106 -10.05 -12.33 14.98
N THR A 107 -9.15 -12.30 15.97
CA THR A 107 -7.95 -11.46 15.98
C THR A 107 -6.68 -12.21 16.41
N VAL A 108 -5.51 -11.69 16.05
CA VAL A 108 -4.21 -12.18 16.55
C VAL A 108 -4.06 -11.94 18.06
N GLN A 109 -4.72 -10.92 18.60
CA GLN A 109 -4.77 -10.62 20.03
C GLN A 109 -5.46 -11.75 20.80
N ASP A 110 -6.57 -12.29 20.26
CA ASP A 110 -7.23 -13.46 20.84
C ASP A 110 -6.32 -14.67 20.87
N TYR A 111 -5.60 -14.91 19.77
CA TYR A 111 -4.62 -15.99 19.70
C TYR A 111 -3.51 -15.84 20.75
N LEU A 112 -2.94 -14.64 20.91
CA LEU A 112 -1.90 -14.39 21.90
C LEU A 112 -2.43 -14.56 23.33
N ALA A 113 -3.57 -13.97 23.63
CA ALA A 113 -4.22 -14.06 24.94
C ALA A 113 -4.48 -15.51 25.34
N HIS A 114 -4.96 -16.34 24.40
CA HIS A 114 -5.18 -17.76 24.64
C HIS A 114 -3.86 -18.54 24.76
N ARG A 115 -2.91 -18.34 23.83
CA ARG A 115 -1.67 -19.11 23.78
C ARG A 115 -0.81 -18.96 25.03
N TYR A 116 -0.87 -17.80 25.67
CA TYR A 116 -0.10 -17.47 26.87
C TYR A 116 -0.98 -17.42 28.14
N GLU A 117 -2.23 -17.90 28.06
CA GLU A 117 -3.16 -17.96 29.20
C GLU A 117 -3.32 -16.60 29.92
N SER A 118 -3.26 -15.51 29.15
CA SER A 118 -3.29 -14.13 29.63
C SER A 118 -4.43 -13.36 28.96
N PRO A 119 -5.69 -13.59 29.39
CA PRO A 119 -6.88 -13.08 28.71
C PRO A 119 -6.99 -11.54 28.71
N THR A 120 -6.37 -10.89 29.69
CA THR A 120 -6.43 -9.43 29.88
C THR A 120 -5.09 -8.78 29.60
N ALA A 121 -4.04 -9.12 30.34
CA ALA A 121 -2.77 -8.37 30.28
C ALA A 121 -2.12 -8.44 28.89
N LEU A 122 -1.95 -9.65 28.33
CA LEU A 122 -1.33 -9.79 27.01
C LEU A 122 -2.26 -9.32 25.88
N ARG A 123 -3.57 -9.53 26.00
CA ARG A 123 -4.56 -9.00 25.05
C ARG A 123 -4.45 -7.48 24.96
N THR A 124 -4.50 -6.80 26.10
CA THR A 124 -4.40 -5.34 26.18
C THR A 124 -3.06 -4.83 25.66
N LEU A 125 -1.95 -5.49 26.01
CA LEU A 125 -0.63 -5.10 25.51
C LEU A 125 -0.55 -5.22 23.98
N ALA A 126 -1.05 -6.33 23.41
CA ALA A 126 -1.06 -6.55 21.97
C ALA A 126 -2.02 -5.60 21.22
N ALA A 127 -3.15 -5.25 21.84
CA ALA A 127 -4.08 -4.25 21.33
C ALA A 127 -3.43 -2.85 21.30
N ILE A 128 -2.85 -2.40 22.42
CA ILE A 128 -2.18 -1.08 22.51
C ILE A 128 -1.04 -0.98 21.50
N ALA A 129 -0.18 -2.01 21.43
CA ALA A 129 0.92 -2.04 20.46
C ALA A 129 0.40 -1.96 19.02
N GLY A 130 -0.67 -2.69 18.71
CA GLY A 130 -1.27 -2.69 17.39
C GLY A 130 -1.94 -1.37 17.01
N ILE A 131 -2.62 -0.72 17.96
CA ILE A 131 -3.24 0.61 17.78
C ILE A 131 -2.15 1.65 17.51
N ILE A 132 -1.09 1.69 18.32
CA ILE A 132 0.01 2.66 18.15
C ILE A 132 0.65 2.51 16.77
N VAL A 133 1.01 1.28 16.38
CA VAL A 133 1.62 1.02 15.06
C VAL A 133 0.66 1.42 13.93
N SER A 134 -0.63 1.12 14.07
CA SER A 134 -1.62 1.45 13.03
C SER A 134 -1.83 2.96 12.91
N LEU A 135 -1.85 3.70 14.02
CA LEU A 135 -1.96 5.17 14.02
C LEU A 135 -0.74 5.82 13.37
N ILE A 136 0.47 5.38 13.68
CA ILE A 136 1.70 5.87 13.03
C ILE A 136 1.62 5.62 11.52
N TYR A 137 1.13 4.45 11.11
CA TYR A 137 1.05 4.13 9.69
C TYR A 137 -0.01 4.95 8.96
N LEU A 138 -1.14 5.24 9.62
CA LEU A 138 -2.19 6.12 9.08
C LEU A 138 -1.69 7.52 8.74
N VAL A 139 -0.73 8.08 9.51
CA VAL A 139 -0.14 9.39 9.21
C VAL A 139 0.48 9.40 7.81
N GLY A 140 1.23 8.35 7.46
CA GLY A 140 1.82 8.19 6.12
C GLY A 140 0.76 8.05 5.03
N GLN A 141 -0.34 7.34 5.32
CA GLN A 141 -1.44 7.20 4.36
C GLN A 141 -2.13 8.53 4.10
N TYR A 142 -2.56 9.25 5.14
CA TYR A 142 -3.22 10.55 4.98
C TYR A 142 -2.31 11.59 4.30
N THR A 143 -1.00 11.53 4.56
CA THR A 143 -0.01 12.36 3.84
C THR A 143 -0.04 12.05 2.35
N ALA A 144 -0.05 10.78 1.96
CA ALA A 144 -0.11 10.38 0.56
C ALA A 144 -1.42 10.78 -0.12
N ILE A 145 -2.58 10.62 0.53
CA ILE A 145 -3.87 11.13 0.01
C ILE A 145 -3.78 12.63 -0.20
N ALA A 146 -3.27 13.37 0.79
CA ALA A 146 -3.18 14.81 0.73
C ALA A 146 -2.29 15.29 -0.42
N ILE A 147 -1.13 14.65 -0.64
CA ILE A 147 -0.24 14.95 -1.77
C ILE A 147 -0.99 14.85 -3.11
N VAL A 148 -1.77 13.78 -3.31
CA VAL A 148 -2.54 13.58 -4.55
C VAL A 148 -3.63 14.62 -4.71
N LEU A 149 -4.39 14.90 -3.64
CA LEU A 149 -5.48 15.88 -3.69
C LEU A 149 -4.96 17.31 -3.89
N MET A 150 -3.84 17.67 -3.27
CA MET A 150 -3.16 18.94 -3.48
C MET A 150 -2.69 19.07 -4.93
N TRP A 151 -2.06 18.02 -5.48
CA TRP A 151 -1.61 17.99 -6.87
C TRP A 151 -2.78 18.14 -7.86
N LEU A 152 -3.88 17.42 -7.65
CA LEU A 152 -4.99 17.38 -8.59
C LEU A 152 -5.91 18.62 -8.49
N PHE A 153 -6.30 18.99 -7.27
CA PHE A 153 -7.29 20.05 -7.03
C PHE A 153 -6.66 21.40 -6.69
N GLN A 154 -5.35 21.46 -6.46
CA GLN A 154 -4.65 22.70 -6.08
C GLN A 154 -5.21 23.33 -4.80
N ILE A 155 -5.63 22.47 -3.86
CA ILE A 155 -6.18 22.84 -2.56
C ILE A 155 -5.09 22.85 -1.48
N PRO A 156 -5.26 23.61 -0.37
CA PRO A 156 -4.32 23.59 0.73
C PRO A 156 -4.34 22.26 1.50
N LEU A 157 -3.21 21.91 2.14
CA LEU A 157 -3.00 20.66 2.88
C LEU A 157 -4.11 20.34 3.89
N TRP A 158 -4.55 21.33 4.68
CA TRP A 158 -5.57 21.12 5.72
C TRP A 158 -6.91 20.66 5.12
N LEU A 159 -7.29 21.20 3.95
CA LEU A 159 -8.53 20.84 3.27
C LEU A 159 -8.40 19.46 2.62
N ALA A 160 -7.23 19.15 2.04
CA ALA A 160 -6.94 17.83 1.49
C ALA A 160 -7.02 16.75 2.58
N LEU A 161 -6.44 16.99 3.75
CA LEU A 161 -6.53 16.10 4.91
C LEU A 161 -7.96 15.94 5.41
N LEU A 162 -8.73 17.03 5.52
CA LEU A 162 -10.13 16.99 5.95
C LEU A 162 -10.97 16.10 5.01
N ILE A 163 -10.85 16.30 3.69
CA ILE A 163 -11.55 15.49 2.69
C ILE A 163 -11.13 14.03 2.81
N ALA A 164 -9.83 13.76 2.90
CA ALA A 164 -9.31 12.41 3.04
C ALA A 164 -9.90 11.69 4.26
N THR A 165 -9.87 12.33 5.43
CA THR A 165 -10.39 11.78 6.69
C THR A 165 -11.90 11.56 6.66
N VAL A 166 -12.69 12.52 6.18
CA VAL A 166 -14.15 12.36 6.12
C VAL A 166 -14.53 11.19 5.22
N VAL A 167 -13.91 11.10 4.05
CA VAL A 167 -14.27 10.07 3.07
C VAL A 167 -13.88 8.68 3.59
N THR A 168 -12.63 8.47 4.02
CA THR A 168 -12.16 7.16 4.52
C THR A 168 -12.91 6.71 5.76
N MET A 169 -13.22 7.63 6.68
CA MET A 169 -13.94 7.32 7.91
C MET A 169 -15.38 6.85 7.64
N VAL A 170 -16.11 7.54 6.78
CA VAL A 170 -17.54 7.26 6.53
C VAL A 170 -17.76 5.85 6.01
N TYR A 171 -17.05 5.42 4.97
CA TYR A 171 -17.32 4.09 4.40
C TYR A 171 -16.62 2.95 5.15
N THR A 172 -15.51 3.21 5.85
CA THR A 172 -14.84 2.17 6.64
C THR A 172 -15.63 1.83 7.90
N ALA A 173 -16.22 2.82 8.58
CA ALA A 173 -17.00 2.61 9.79
C ALA A 173 -18.26 1.75 9.55
N ILE A 174 -18.82 1.77 8.33
CA ILE A 174 -20.08 1.10 7.99
C ILE A 174 -19.85 -0.37 7.58
N GLY A 175 -18.65 -0.74 7.13
CA GLY A 175 -18.45 -1.88 6.25
C GLY A 175 -17.79 -3.15 6.81
N GLY A 176 -17.12 -3.11 7.96
CA GLY A 176 -16.38 -4.28 8.49
C GLY A 176 -15.38 -4.92 7.50
N LEU A 177 -14.79 -6.07 7.84
CA LEU A 177 -13.77 -6.73 7.01
C LEU A 177 -14.33 -7.18 5.68
N TYR A 178 -15.59 -7.63 5.64
CA TYR A 178 -16.18 -8.11 4.39
C TYR A 178 -16.26 -6.98 3.34
N ALA A 179 -16.70 -5.77 3.71
CA ALA A 179 -16.70 -4.64 2.78
C ALA A 179 -15.29 -4.17 2.44
N VAL A 180 -14.40 -4.09 3.44
CA VAL A 180 -13.00 -3.72 3.23
C VAL A 180 -12.33 -4.69 2.26
N ALA A 181 -12.61 -5.99 2.33
CA ALA A 181 -12.05 -6.98 1.41
C ALA A 181 -12.53 -6.78 -0.03
N TRP A 182 -13.80 -6.44 -0.25
CA TRP A 182 -14.32 -6.14 -1.59
C TRP A 182 -13.76 -4.84 -2.16
N ALA A 183 -13.73 -3.77 -1.35
CA ALA A 183 -13.13 -2.50 -1.74
C ALA A 183 -11.64 -2.70 -2.08
N ALA A 184 -10.88 -3.34 -1.20
CA ALA A 184 -9.47 -3.63 -1.39
C ALA A 184 -9.21 -4.51 -2.62
N THR A 185 -10.11 -5.45 -2.94
CA THR A 185 -10.00 -6.26 -4.16
C THR A 185 -10.03 -5.39 -5.42
N ILE A 186 -11.02 -4.50 -5.50
CA ILE A 186 -11.18 -3.60 -6.66
C ILE A 186 -10.05 -2.59 -6.71
N GLN A 187 -9.72 -1.97 -5.58
CA GLN A 187 -8.62 -1.01 -5.45
C GLN A 187 -7.26 -1.63 -5.81
N SER A 188 -6.99 -2.87 -5.39
CA SER A 188 -5.76 -3.58 -5.76
C SER A 188 -5.69 -3.85 -7.26
N ILE A 189 -6.80 -4.20 -7.90
CA ILE A 189 -6.84 -4.37 -9.36
C ILE A 189 -6.54 -3.05 -10.06
N ILE A 190 -7.21 -1.97 -9.66
CA ILE A 190 -6.99 -0.61 -10.19
C ILE A 190 -5.52 -0.22 -10.02
N LEU A 191 -4.95 -0.46 -8.83
CA LEU A 191 -3.55 -0.23 -8.49
C LEU A 191 -2.61 -1.02 -9.40
N ILE A 192 -2.75 -2.34 -9.44
CA ILE A 192 -1.82 -3.23 -10.17
C ILE A 192 -1.85 -2.88 -11.65
N VAL A 193 -3.03 -2.82 -12.25
CA VAL A 193 -3.19 -2.48 -13.67
C VAL A 193 -2.70 -1.07 -13.94
N GLY A 194 -3.02 -0.13 -13.05
CA GLY A 194 -2.60 1.25 -13.15
C GLY A 194 -1.09 1.42 -13.16
N VAL A 195 -0.37 0.72 -12.27
CA VAL A 195 1.11 0.74 -12.23
C VAL A 195 1.70 0.08 -13.46
N LEU A 196 1.16 -1.08 -13.88
CA LEU A 196 1.62 -1.79 -15.08
C LEU A 196 1.48 -0.95 -16.35
N ILE A 197 0.53 -0.02 -16.40
CA ILE A 197 0.34 0.89 -17.54
C ILE A 197 1.17 2.17 -17.36
N MET A 198 1.09 2.84 -16.21
CA MET A 198 1.69 4.16 -16.02
C MET A 198 3.21 4.12 -16.01
N ALA A 199 3.79 3.10 -15.36
CA ALA A 199 5.23 3.10 -15.10
C ALA A 199 6.05 2.94 -16.40
N PRO A 200 5.71 2.03 -17.33
CA PRO A 200 6.38 1.96 -18.63
C PRO A 200 6.28 3.26 -19.42
N ILE A 201 5.16 3.98 -19.35
CA ILE A 201 4.97 5.27 -20.04
C ILE A 201 5.95 6.31 -19.47
N ILE A 202 6.01 6.47 -18.15
CA ILE A 202 6.95 7.41 -17.52
C ILE A 202 8.40 7.07 -17.88
N ILE A 203 8.76 5.78 -17.84
CA ILE A 203 10.12 5.32 -18.16
C ILE A 203 10.46 5.58 -19.64
N PHE A 204 9.50 5.36 -20.54
CA PHE A 204 9.67 5.63 -21.98
C PHE A 204 9.91 7.12 -22.26
N TYR A 205 9.10 8.00 -21.67
CA TYR A 205 9.27 9.46 -21.83
C TYR A 205 10.52 10.02 -21.15
N ALA A 206 11.11 9.28 -20.21
CA ALA A 206 12.41 9.56 -19.64
C ALA A 206 13.59 9.01 -20.47
N GLY A 207 13.36 8.52 -21.69
CA GLY A 207 14.41 7.98 -22.57
C GLY A 207 14.63 6.46 -22.49
N GLY A 208 13.81 5.74 -21.71
CA GLY A 208 13.89 4.29 -21.55
C GLY A 208 14.91 3.83 -20.51
N PHE A 209 14.93 2.53 -20.21
CA PHE A 209 15.75 1.96 -19.13
C PHE A 209 17.26 2.23 -19.28
N THR A 210 17.79 2.11 -20.50
CA THR A 210 19.22 2.30 -20.77
C THR A 210 19.64 3.74 -20.50
N HIS A 211 18.96 4.71 -21.12
CA HIS A 211 19.24 6.13 -20.93
C HIS A 211 19.09 6.53 -19.45
N VAL A 212 18.01 6.10 -18.80
CA VAL A 212 17.79 6.39 -17.37
C VAL A 212 18.96 5.88 -16.54
N ASN A 213 19.40 4.63 -16.73
CA ASN A 213 20.48 4.05 -15.94
C ASN A 213 21.85 4.70 -16.20
N GLU A 214 22.17 4.98 -17.47
CA GLU A 214 23.41 5.65 -17.86
C GLU A 214 23.44 7.10 -17.33
N PHE A 215 22.33 7.82 -17.47
CA PHE A 215 22.21 9.19 -17.02
C PHE A 215 22.38 9.32 -15.50
N ILE A 216 21.68 8.51 -14.69
CA ILE A 216 21.80 8.60 -13.23
C ILE A 216 23.22 8.28 -12.74
N ALA A 217 23.97 7.45 -13.47
CA ALA A 217 25.38 7.18 -13.17
C ALA A 217 26.26 8.44 -13.34
N THR A 218 25.93 9.29 -14.34
CA THR A 218 26.61 10.59 -14.53
C THR A 218 26.27 11.61 -13.45
N VAL A 219 25.07 11.55 -12.88
CA VAL A 219 24.64 12.43 -11.79
C VAL A 219 25.40 12.11 -10.51
N ASN A 220 25.48 10.83 -10.15
CA ASN A 220 26.27 10.33 -9.04
C ASN A 220 26.49 8.82 -9.19
N PRO A 221 27.75 8.34 -9.31
CA PRO A 221 28.05 6.92 -9.47
C PRO A 221 27.51 6.01 -8.36
N ASN A 222 27.29 6.54 -7.15
CA ASN A 222 26.71 5.76 -6.05
C ASN A 222 25.24 5.39 -6.29
N LEU A 223 24.53 6.09 -7.16
CA LEU A 223 23.11 5.81 -7.47
C LEU A 223 22.91 4.53 -8.28
N VAL A 224 23.97 4.02 -8.92
CA VAL A 224 23.94 2.75 -9.67
C VAL A 224 24.64 1.60 -8.96
N MET A 225 25.16 1.84 -7.75
CA MET A 225 25.72 0.78 -6.92
C MET A 225 24.58 -0.04 -6.28
N PRO A 226 24.78 -1.34 -6.02
CA PRO A 226 23.78 -2.17 -5.34
C PRO A 226 23.56 -1.80 -3.87
N TRP A 227 24.50 -1.06 -3.25
CA TRP A 227 24.44 -0.56 -1.88
C TRP A 227 25.31 0.68 -1.75
N MET A 228 25.07 1.48 -0.71
CA MET A 228 25.91 2.64 -0.38
C MET A 228 27.20 2.19 0.31
N PRO A 229 28.33 2.92 0.15
CA PRO A 229 29.59 2.57 0.81
C PRO A 229 29.53 2.64 2.34
N THR A 230 28.81 3.61 2.90
CA THR A 230 28.69 3.84 4.34
C THR A 230 27.30 4.40 4.70
N GLY A 231 26.93 4.30 5.98
CA GLY A 231 25.69 4.87 6.50
C GLY A 231 24.44 4.10 6.09
N ALA A 232 23.33 4.83 5.86
CA ALA A 232 22.08 4.25 5.40
C ALA A 232 22.27 3.57 4.04
N PHE A 233 21.62 2.41 3.85
CA PHE A 233 21.72 1.58 2.64
C PHE A 233 23.11 0.96 2.37
N ALA A 234 24.02 0.97 3.35
CA ALA A 234 25.18 0.09 3.34
C ALA A 234 24.79 -1.36 3.70
N ILE A 235 25.65 -2.34 3.41
CA ILE A 235 25.34 -3.77 3.62
C ILE A 235 24.80 -4.09 5.04
N PRO A 236 25.38 -3.61 6.16
CA PRO A 236 24.85 -3.89 7.49
C PRO A 236 23.45 -3.30 7.71
N TYR A 237 23.21 -2.11 7.17
CA TYR A 237 21.90 -1.47 7.21
C TYR A 237 20.88 -2.28 6.40
N ILE A 238 21.22 -2.64 5.15
CA ILE A 238 20.33 -3.42 4.28
C ILE A 238 19.99 -4.75 4.94
N PHE A 239 20.97 -5.50 5.45
CA PHE A 239 20.71 -6.80 6.07
C PHE A 239 19.77 -6.70 7.28
N SER A 240 20.08 -5.78 8.21
CA SER A 240 19.27 -5.60 9.42
C SER A 240 17.87 -5.06 9.11
N PHE A 241 17.77 -4.06 8.24
CA PHE A 241 16.51 -3.41 7.91
C PHE A 241 15.65 -4.27 6.98
N ALA A 242 16.23 -5.09 6.10
CA ALA A 242 15.49 -6.02 5.26
C ALA A 242 14.77 -7.09 6.08
N ILE A 243 15.43 -7.64 7.10
CA ILE A 243 14.81 -8.59 8.02
C ILE A 243 13.73 -7.90 8.84
N LEU A 244 14.03 -6.71 9.39
CA LEU A 244 13.07 -5.93 10.17
C LEU A 244 11.82 -5.60 9.35
N LEU A 245 11.99 -5.21 8.08
CA LEU A 245 10.90 -4.83 7.20
C LEU A 245 10.06 -6.05 6.82
N MET A 246 10.70 -7.17 6.43
CA MET A 246 10.00 -8.40 6.06
C MET A 246 9.19 -8.96 7.23
N VAL A 247 9.82 -9.13 8.40
CA VAL A 247 9.17 -9.70 9.59
C VAL A 247 8.18 -8.70 10.19
N GLY A 248 8.55 -7.43 10.26
CA GLY A 248 7.71 -6.37 10.82
C GLY A 248 6.40 -6.20 10.07
N LEU A 249 6.44 -6.12 8.73
CA LEU A 249 5.22 -6.07 7.91
C LEU A 249 4.42 -7.37 7.98
N ALA A 250 5.08 -8.53 7.99
CA ALA A 250 4.38 -9.82 8.09
C ALA A 250 3.60 -9.99 9.41
N CYS A 251 4.14 -9.45 10.50
CA CYS A 251 3.52 -9.46 11.83
C CYS A 251 2.58 -8.27 12.06
N ALA A 252 2.52 -7.31 11.13
CA ALA A 252 1.71 -6.12 11.33
C ALA A 252 0.23 -6.51 11.47
N PRO A 253 -0.50 -6.01 12.48
CA PRO A 253 -1.83 -6.53 12.79
C PRO A 253 -2.83 -6.47 11.64
N HIS A 254 -2.77 -5.41 10.83
CA HIS A 254 -3.63 -5.23 9.66
C HIS A 254 -3.34 -6.25 8.55
N VAL A 255 -2.11 -6.79 8.48
CA VAL A 255 -1.67 -7.83 7.54
C VAL A 255 -1.98 -9.21 8.11
N ILE A 256 -1.46 -9.54 9.30
CA ILE A 256 -1.54 -10.90 9.86
C ILE A 256 -3.00 -11.31 10.15
N ASN A 257 -3.89 -10.38 10.53
CA ASN A 257 -5.29 -10.70 10.74
C ASN A 257 -6.02 -11.14 9.45
N ASN A 258 -5.52 -10.77 8.27
CA ASN A 258 -6.15 -11.19 7.00
C ASN A 258 -6.08 -12.70 6.79
N VAL A 259 -5.05 -13.38 7.31
CA VAL A 259 -4.92 -14.84 7.17
C VAL A 259 -6.03 -15.59 7.91
N LEU A 260 -6.69 -14.95 8.88
CA LEU A 260 -7.84 -15.50 9.59
C LEU A 260 -9.11 -15.52 8.74
N ALA A 261 -9.20 -14.67 7.72
CA ALA A 261 -10.41 -14.46 6.91
C ALA A 261 -10.49 -15.37 5.67
N ILE A 262 -9.43 -16.12 5.36
CA ILE A 262 -9.41 -17.01 4.21
C ILE A 262 -10.41 -18.16 4.37
N LYS A 263 -11.02 -18.63 3.27
CA LYS A 263 -12.00 -19.72 3.30
C LYS A 263 -11.41 -21.12 3.50
N ASP A 264 -10.31 -21.39 2.81
CA ASP A 264 -9.76 -22.73 2.69
C ASP A 264 -8.23 -22.71 2.82
N VAL A 265 -7.71 -23.57 3.70
CA VAL A 265 -6.26 -23.72 3.97
C VAL A 265 -5.50 -24.08 2.70
N LYS A 266 -6.12 -24.79 1.75
CA LYS A 266 -5.45 -25.19 0.50
C LYS A 266 -4.96 -24.00 -0.33
N TYR A 267 -5.57 -22.83 -0.15
CA TYR A 267 -5.17 -21.60 -0.83
C TYR A 267 -3.78 -21.11 -0.40
N PHE A 268 -3.34 -21.44 0.82
CA PHE A 268 -1.99 -21.10 1.30
C PHE A 268 -0.86 -21.81 0.54
N LYS A 269 -1.16 -22.83 -0.27
CA LYS A 269 -0.16 -23.45 -1.15
C LYS A 269 0.36 -22.49 -2.21
N TRP A 270 -0.53 -21.71 -2.83
CA TRP A 270 -0.20 -20.85 -3.98
C TRP A 270 -0.31 -19.35 -3.70
N ALA A 271 -1.09 -18.96 -2.69
CA ALA A 271 -1.26 -17.56 -2.32
C ALA A 271 0.07 -16.83 -2.02
N PRO A 272 1.06 -17.42 -1.31
CA PRO A 272 2.35 -16.76 -1.05
C PRO A 272 3.08 -16.38 -2.34
N LEU A 273 3.23 -17.33 -3.26
CA LEU A 273 4.00 -17.12 -4.50
C LEU A 273 3.30 -16.13 -5.41
N ILE A 274 1.98 -16.27 -5.60
CA ILE A 274 1.22 -15.40 -6.49
C ILE A 274 1.20 -13.97 -5.94
N ALA A 275 0.96 -13.79 -4.64
CA ALA A 275 1.00 -12.46 -4.03
C ALA A 275 2.39 -11.82 -4.12
N PHE A 276 3.46 -12.60 -3.88
CA PHE A 276 4.84 -12.14 -4.04
C PHE A 276 5.13 -11.67 -5.47
N LEU A 277 4.83 -12.47 -6.49
CA LEU A 277 5.16 -12.15 -7.88
C LEU A 277 4.39 -10.93 -8.39
N ILE A 278 3.09 -10.85 -8.10
CA ILE A 278 2.28 -9.70 -8.49
C ILE A 278 2.83 -8.44 -7.83
N TYR A 279 3.06 -8.48 -6.50
CA TYR A 279 3.50 -7.29 -5.79
C TYR A 279 4.94 -6.89 -6.14
N LEU A 280 5.85 -7.86 -6.34
CA LEU A 280 7.19 -7.64 -6.87
C LEU A 280 7.17 -6.87 -8.19
N SER A 281 6.31 -7.28 -9.13
CA SER A 281 6.22 -6.60 -10.44
C SER A 281 5.83 -5.13 -10.30
N THR A 282 4.86 -4.82 -9.44
CA THR A 282 4.42 -3.44 -9.19
C THR A 282 5.48 -2.61 -8.47
N MET A 283 6.15 -3.19 -7.46
CA MET A 283 7.21 -2.53 -6.71
C MET A 283 8.38 -2.16 -7.63
N VAL A 284 8.91 -3.11 -8.38
CA VAL A 284 10.04 -2.86 -9.28
C VAL A 284 9.73 -1.72 -10.25
N LEU A 285 8.54 -1.73 -10.87
CA LEU A 285 8.12 -0.66 -11.76
C LEU A 285 8.04 0.72 -11.07
N LEU A 286 7.47 0.79 -9.87
CA LEU A 286 7.42 2.03 -9.08
C LEU A 286 8.82 2.56 -8.76
N LYS A 287 9.79 1.67 -8.49
CA LYS A 287 11.18 2.09 -8.26
C LYS A 287 11.77 2.74 -9.51
N PHE A 288 11.58 2.12 -10.67
CA PHE A 288 12.05 2.65 -11.94
C PHE A 288 11.38 3.98 -12.33
N THR A 289 10.12 4.22 -11.96
CA THR A 289 9.52 5.57 -12.13
C THR A 289 10.23 6.63 -11.31
N GLY A 290 10.80 6.27 -10.16
CA GLY A 290 11.65 7.17 -9.37
C GLY A 290 12.96 7.50 -10.08
N PHE A 291 13.60 6.51 -10.70
CA PHE A 291 14.82 6.71 -11.48
C PHE A 291 14.56 7.58 -12.72
N ALA A 292 13.49 7.27 -13.46
CA ALA A 292 13.03 8.07 -14.59
C ALA A 292 12.73 9.52 -14.18
N GLY A 293 12.07 9.69 -13.03
CA GLY A 293 11.84 11.00 -12.43
C GLY A 293 13.11 11.78 -12.11
N LEU A 294 14.14 11.11 -11.58
CA LEU A 294 15.43 11.74 -11.32
C LEU A 294 16.08 12.25 -12.60
N THR A 295 16.11 11.41 -13.64
CA THR A 295 16.63 11.78 -14.97
C THR A 295 15.91 13.01 -15.50
N MET A 296 14.57 12.98 -15.59
CA MET A 296 13.78 14.09 -16.11
C MET A 296 13.98 15.39 -15.31
N VAL A 297 14.04 15.33 -13.97
CA VAL A 297 14.29 16.53 -13.15
C VAL A 297 15.68 17.10 -13.39
N LYS A 298 16.71 16.25 -13.51
CA LYS A 298 18.10 16.68 -13.70
C LYS A 298 18.39 17.15 -15.12
N GLU A 299 17.65 16.66 -16.11
CA GLU A 299 17.66 17.15 -17.48
C GLU A 299 16.87 18.47 -17.65
N GLY A 300 16.18 18.93 -16.60
CA GLY A 300 15.42 20.18 -16.63
C GLY A 300 14.05 20.05 -17.32
N VAL A 301 13.53 18.83 -17.47
CA VAL A 301 12.23 18.55 -18.09
C VAL A 301 11.09 19.10 -17.23
N PHE A 302 11.16 18.90 -15.91
CA PHE A 302 10.26 19.52 -14.93
C PHE A 302 10.95 19.71 -13.59
N SER A 303 10.37 20.54 -12.73
CA SER A 303 10.83 20.74 -11.35
C SER A 303 9.79 20.25 -10.35
N LEU A 304 10.28 19.79 -9.20
CA LEU A 304 9.44 19.36 -8.08
C LEU A 304 9.17 20.54 -7.12
N PRO A 305 8.06 20.50 -6.35
CA PRO A 305 7.76 21.55 -5.40
C PRO A 305 8.83 21.65 -4.30
N SER A 306 9.11 22.87 -3.83
CA SER A 306 10.09 23.17 -2.78
C SER A 306 9.57 22.80 -1.39
N VAL A 307 9.31 21.52 -1.15
CA VAL A 307 8.86 20.96 0.13
C VAL A 307 9.84 19.89 0.63
N PRO A 308 9.93 19.62 1.94
CA PRO A 308 10.89 18.66 2.51
C PRO A 308 10.82 17.26 1.87
N ASN A 309 9.64 16.85 1.45
CA ASN A 309 9.37 15.55 0.83
C ASN A 309 9.09 15.65 -0.68
N ALA A 310 9.75 16.58 -1.39
CA ALA A 310 9.56 16.81 -2.83
C ALA A 310 9.65 15.52 -3.67
N GLY A 311 10.50 14.57 -3.29
CA GLY A 311 10.64 13.28 -3.97
C GLY A 311 9.34 12.48 -4.04
N ASP A 312 8.44 12.61 -3.07
CA ASP A 312 7.16 11.88 -3.04
C ASP A 312 6.22 12.32 -4.17
N PHE A 313 6.46 13.50 -4.77
CA PHE A 313 5.69 14.02 -5.90
C PHE A 313 6.22 13.53 -7.24
N VAL A 314 7.37 12.84 -7.28
CA VAL A 314 8.09 12.56 -8.53
C VAL A 314 7.27 11.75 -9.53
N ILE A 315 6.52 10.75 -9.06
CA ILE A 315 5.69 9.92 -9.92
C ILE A 315 4.50 10.71 -10.49
N LEU A 316 3.95 11.65 -9.72
CA LEU A 316 2.84 12.51 -10.13
C LEU A 316 3.29 13.49 -11.22
N TYR A 317 4.44 14.12 -11.04
CA TYR A 317 4.99 15.04 -12.03
C TYR A 317 5.52 14.30 -13.27
N GLY A 318 6.09 13.11 -13.08
CA GLY A 318 6.53 12.24 -14.17
C GLY A 318 5.37 11.83 -15.08
N ILE A 319 4.22 11.43 -14.52
CA ILE A 319 3.04 11.11 -15.34
C ILE A 319 2.41 12.35 -15.95
N GLN A 320 2.45 13.48 -15.24
CA GLN A 320 1.95 14.77 -15.74
C GLN A 320 2.68 15.19 -17.02
N TYR A 321 4.00 15.01 -17.04
CA TYR A 321 4.83 15.26 -18.22
C TYR A 321 4.56 14.25 -19.33
N ALA A 322 4.57 12.95 -19.00
CA ALA A 322 4.45 11.88 -19.99
C ALA A 322 3.08 11.87 -20.70
N LEU A 323 2.02 12.31 -20.01
CA LEU A 323 0.66 12.36 -20.56
C LEU A 323 0.01 13.70 -20.23
N PRO A 324 0.19 14.76 -21.02
CA PRO A 324 -0.25 16.11 -20.66
C PRO A 324 -1.78 16.33 -20.65
N THR A 325 -2.57 15.32 -21.02
CA THR A 325 -4.04 15.40 -20.99
C THR A 325 -4.58 15.28 -19.57
N ILE A 326 -5.20 16.35 -19.06
CA ILE A 326 -5.78 16.46 -17.71
C ILE A 326 -6.71 15.29 -17.36
N THR A 327 -7.51 14.80 -18.31
CA THR A 327 -8.41 13.66 -18.10
C THR A 327 -7.69 12.38 -17.68
N LEU A 328 -6.49 12.14 -18.20
CA LEU A 328 -5.70 10.97 -17.84
C LEU A 328 -5.09 11.12 -16.43
N TRP A 329 -4.79 12.34 -15.99
CA TRP A 329 -4.31 12.60 -14.62
C TRP A 329 -5.33 12.20 -13.57
N ALA A 330 -6.62 12.39 -13.84
CA ALA A 330 -7.69 11.96 -12.95
C ALA A 330 -7.71 10.43 -12.75
N VAL A 331 -7.47 9.66 -13.83
CA VAL A 331 -7.37 8.20 -13.77
C VAL A 331 -6.15 7.78 -12.94
N PHE A 332 -5.00 8.45 -13.11
CA PHE A 332 -3.81 8.18 -12.29
C PHE A 332 -4.00 8.57 -10.83
N ALA A 333 -4.69 9.68 -10.55
CA ALA A 333 -5.05 10.06 -9.19
C ALA A 333 -5.91 8.97 -8.53
N VAL A 334 -6.88 8.39 -9.25
CA VAL A 334 -7.67 7.26 -8.77
C VAL A 334 -6.79 6.04 -8.47
N ILE A 335 -5.76 5.77 -9.28
CA ILE A 335 -4.82 4.68 -9.03
C ILE A 335 -4.06 4.89 -7.71
N VAL A 336 -3.57 6.10 -7.46
CA VAL A 336 -2.87 6.40 -6.20
C VAL A 336 -3.84 6.36 -5.01
N LEU A 337 -5.02 6.98 -5.15
CA LEU A 337 -6.06 6.96 -4.13
C LEU A 337 -6.50 5.53 -3.79
N ALA A 338 -6.64 4.66 -4.78
CA ALA A 338 -6.99 3.25 -4.59
C ALA A 338 -5.98 2.54 -3.67
N ALA A 339 -4.68 2.72 -3.92
CA ALA A 339 -3.63 2.12 -3.08
C ALA A 339 -3.63 2.64 -1.64
N VAL A 340 -3.82 3.94 -1.48
CA VAL A 340 -3.76 4.57 -0.17
C VAL A 340 -5.00 4.20 0.65
N MET A 341 -6.16 4.20 -0.01
CA MET A 341 -7.43 3.87 0.63
C MET A 341 -7.49 2.40 1.03
N SER A 342 -7.09 1.45 0.18
CA SER A 342 -7.11 0.02 0.53
C SER A 342 -6.33 -0.30 1.81
N THR A 343 -5.19 0.38 2.00
CA THR A 343 -4.40 0.26 3.24
C THR A 343 -5.05 1.00 4.41
N THR A 344 -5.52 2.23 4.18
CA THR A 344 -6.18 3.07 5.21
C THR A 344 -7.39 2.37 5.81
N ASP A 345 -8.24 1.80 4.96
CA ASP A 345 -9.46 1.09 5.34
C ASP A 345 -9.13 -0.08 6.26
N ARG A 346 -8.09 -0.83 5.90
CA ARG A 346 -7.66 -1.98 6.68
C ARG A 346 -7.07 -1.58 8.02
N LEU A 347 -6.29 -0.50 8.08
CA LEU A 347 -5.74 0.05 9.32
C LEU A 347 -6.85 0.55 10.25
N MET A 348 -7.81 1.33 9.73
CA MET A 348 -8.92 1.85 10.52
C MET A 348 -9.80 0.72 11.09
N LEU A 349 -10.13 -0.28 10.28
CA LEU A 349 -10.85 -1.46 10.75
C LEU A 349 -10.05 -2.24 11.81
N THR A 350 -8.75 -2.34 11.63
CA THR A 350 -7.87 -3.04 12.58
C THR A 350 -7.83 -2.33 13.93
N ILE A 351 -7.80 -0.99 13.94
CA ILE A 351 -7.89 -0.20 15.17
C ILE A 351 -9.24 -0.42 15.86
N GLY A 352 -10.35 -0.39 15.11
CA GLY A 352 -11.68 -0.61 15.68
C GLY A 352 -11.94 -2.06 16.15
N ALA A 353 -11.10 -3.01 15.74
CA ALA A 353 -11.18 -4.42 16.11
C ALA A 353 -10.40 -4.79 17.38
N MET A 354 -9.50 -3.92 17.85
CA MET A 354 -8.60 -4.14 18.99
C MET A 354 -9.17 -3.61 20.29
#